data_AF-A0A510E086-F1
#
_entry.id   AF-A0A510E086-F1
#
_cell.length_a   1.000
_cell.length_b   1.000
_cell.length_c   1.000
_cell.angle_alpha   90.00
_cell.angle_beta   90.00
_cell.angle_gamma   90.00
#
_symmetry.space_group_name_H-M   'P 1'
#
loop_
_entity.id
_entity.type
_entity.pdbx_description
1 polymer ?
#
loop_
_entity_poly.entity_id
_entity_poly.type
_entity_poly.pdbx_seq_one_letter_code
_entity_poly.pdbx_strand_id
1 'polypeptide(L)'
;MQRSLTRKKRGSRNYEKTRKKLVKLHEHVKNLMSDYIHKVTSWLVEQYDEIYMEGLDVKEMVENNESKTLRKHILHSNFSKFKSYSPTRLKELVGG
;
A
#
# COMPACT_ATOMS: atom_id res chain seq x y z
N MET A 1 -17.77 3.62 -8.84
CA MET A 1 -17.79 4.95 -8.17
C MET A 1 -16.84 5.98 -8.81
N GLN A 2 -15.61 5.61 -9.19
CA GLN A 2 -14.69 6.53 -9.88
C GLN A 2 -15.21 6.97 -11.28
N ARG A 3 -15.65 6.01 -12.12
CA ARG A 3 -16.26 6.30 -13.44
C ARG A 3 -17.56 7.12 -13.38
N SER A 4 -18.29 7.04 -12.26
CA SER A 4 -19.51 7.83 -12.06
C SER A 4 -19.22 9.25 -11.56
N LEU A 5 -18.05 9.49 -10.96
CA LEU A 5 -17.61 10.82 -10.53
C LEU A 5 -17.13 11.67 -11.70
N THR A 6 -16.44 11.06 -12.66
CA THR A 6 -15.95 11.75 -13.87
C THR A 6 -17.07 12.26 -14.76
N ARG A 7 -18.24 11.60 -14.75
CA ARG A 7 -19.43 11.99 -15.51
C ARG A 7 -20.30 13.06 -14.82
N LYS A 8 -20.00 13.45 -13.58
CA LYS A 8 -20.80 14.41 -12.81
C LYS A 8 -20.20 15.81 -12.86
N LYS A 9 -21.05 16.84 -13.01
CA LYS A 9 -20.62 18.24 -12.97
C LYS A 9 -19.94 18.56 -11.64
N ARG A 10 -18.67 18.94 -11.71
CA ARG A 10 -17.84 19.34 -10.54
C ARG A 10 -18.54 20.48 -9.79
N GLY A 11 -18.57 20.40 -8.46
CA GLY A 11 -19.26 21.38 -7.60
C GLY A 11 -20.78 21.19 -7.47
N SER A 12 -21.40 20.27 -8.22
CA SER A 12 -22.82 19.96 -8.00
C SER A 12 -23.04 19.22 -6.67
N ARG A 13 -24.22 19.38 -6.05
CA ARG A 13 -24.58 18.70 -4.79
C ARG A 13 -24.42 17.17 -4.87
N ASN A 14 -24.70 16.59 -6.05
CA ASN A 14 -24.56 15.15 -6.28
C ASN A 14 -23.11 14.71 -6.51
N TYR A 15 -22.26 15.58 -7.06
CA TYR A 15 -20.82 15.35 -7.15
C TYR A 15 -20.20 15.31 -5.75
N GLU A 16 -20.46 16.32 -4.91
CA GLU A 16 -19.91 16.37 -3.54
C GLU A 16 -20.33 15.19 -2.68
N LYS A 17 -21.60 14.76 -2.76
CA LYS A 17 -22.07 13.54 -2.07
C LYS A 17 -21.28 12.29 -2.51
N THR A 18 -21.02 12.14 -3.80
CA THR A 18 -20.29 10.98 -4.32
C THR A 18 -18.81 11.04 -3.97
N ARG A 19 -18.21 12.25 -4.01
CA ARG A 19 -16.83 12.50 -3.61
C ARG A 19 -16.59 12.15 -2.15
N LYS A 20 -17.46 12.62 -1.23
CA LYS A 20 -17.38 12.30 0.20
C LYS A 20 -17.45 10.79 0.46
N LYS A 21 -18.36 10.08 -0.21
CA LYS A 21 -18.45 8.60 -0.11
C LYS A 21 -17.17 7.92 -0.60
N LEU A 22 -16.60 8.40 -1.71
CA LEU A 22 -15.36 7.85 -2.25
C LEU A 22 -14.19 8.05 -1.28
N VAL A 23 -14.05 9.25 -0.70
CA VAL A 23 -13.00 9.54 0.29
C VAL A 23 -13.12 8.61 1.50
N LYS A 24 -14.32 8.46 2.07
CA LYS A 24 -14.56 7.55 3.20
C LYS A 24 -14.20 6.10 2.88
N LEU A 25 -14.52 5.63 1.67
CA LEU A 25 -14.17 4.28 1.25
C LEU A 25 -12.65 4.10 1.13
N HIS A 26 -11.95 5.07 0.52
CA HIS A 26 -10.49 5.00 0.44
C HIS A 26 -9.82 5.03 1.82
N GLU A 27 -10.33 5.86 2.73
CA GLU A 27 -9.85 5.91 4.11
C GLU A 27 -10.09 4.57 4.82
N HIS A 28 -11.27 3.99 4.69
CA HIS A 28 -11.59 2.70 5.28
C HIS A 28 -10.67 1.58 4.77
N VAL A 29 -10.48 1.49 3.45
CA VAL A 29 -9.56 0.51 2.83
C VAL A 29 -8.12 0.75 3.29
N LYS A 30 -7.68 2.02 3.38
CA LYS A 30 -6.34 2.37 3.87
C LYS A 30 -6.15 1.89 5.32
N ASN A 31 -7.14 2.09 6.18
CA ASN A 31 -7.07 1.68 7.59
C ASN A 31 -7.08 0.16 7.73
N LEU A 32 -7.92 -0.55 6.98
CA LEU A 32 -7.92 -2.02 6.90
C LEU A 32 -6.56 -2.58 6.47
N MET A 33 -5.96 -2.01 5.42
CA MET A 33 -4.64 -2.43 4.96
C MET A 33 -3.55 -2.14 5.99
N SER A 34 -3.63 -1.00 6.70
CA SER A 34 -2.67 -0.69 7.76
C SER A 34 -2.77 -1.70 8.90
N ASP A 35 -3.98 -2.00 9.37
CA ASP A 35 -4.23 -2.98 10.43
C ASP A 35 -3.74 -4.38 10.04
N TYR A 36 -3.99 -4.80 8.79
CA TYR A 36 -3.47 -6.07 8.28
C TYR A 36 -1.94 -6.12 8.32
N ILE A 37 -1.24 -5.09 7.82
CA ILE A 37 0.22 -5.04 7.82
C ILE A 37 0.76 -5.06 9.25
N HIS A 38 0.14 -4.31 10.18
CA HIS A 38 0.54 -4.35 11.59
C HIS A 38 0.42 -5.76 12.16
N LYS A 39 -0.71 -6.43 11.96
CA LYS A 39 -0.92 -7.80 12.46
C LYS A 39 0.08 -8.80 11.91
N VAL A 40 0.36 -8.74 10.60
CA VAL A 40 1.36 -9.62 9.97
C VAL A 40 2.76 -9.34 10.51
N THR A 41 3.11 -8.06 10.65
CA THR A 41 4.44 -7.65 11.15
C THR A 41 4.64 -8.07 12.60
N SER A 42 3.64 -7.84 13.46
CA SER A 42 3.66 -8.31 14.86
C SER A 42 3.79 -9.82 14.93
N TRP A 43 2.99 -10.56 14.15
CA TRP A 43 3.06 -12.01 14.11
C TRP A 43 4.46 -12.51 13.68
N LEU A 44 5.05 -11.90 12.64
CA LEU A 44 6.40 -12.27 12.20
C LEU A 44 7.45 -12.04 13.29
N VAL A 45 7.40 -10.91 13.98
CA VAL A 45 8.38 -10.57 15.05
C VAL A 45 8.20 -11.44 16.29
N GLU A 46 6.97 -11.89 16.57
CA GLU A 46 6.69 -12.81 17.67
C GLU A 46 7.15 -14.24 17.38
N GLN A 47 7.10 -14.68 16.12
CA GLN A 47 7.44 -16.05 15.74
C GLN A 47 8.92 -16.23 15.35
N TYR A 48 9.58 -15.17 14.87
CA TYR A 48 10.94 -15.24 14.36
C TYR A 48 11.83 -14.22 15.07
N ASP A 49 12.94 -14.70 15.63
CA ASP A 49 13.93 -13.84 16.29
C ASP A 49 14.70 -12.95 15.30
N GLU A 50 14.94 -13.46 14.09
CA GLU A 50 15.60 -12.75 13.00
C GLU A 50 14.82 -12.88 11.69
N ILE A 51 14.51 -11.73 11.08
CA ILE A 51 13.84 -11.66 9.78
C ILE A 51 14.76 -10.91 8.83
N TYR A 52 15.04 -11.54 7.71
CA TYR A 52 15.86 -11.01 6.63
C TYR A 52 14.97 -10.51 5.51
N MET A 53 15.28 -9.33 5.00
CA MET A 53 14.54 -8.72 3.89
C MET A 53 15.52 -8.19 2.86
N GLU A 54 15.26 -8.47 1.59
CA GLU A 54 16.00 -7.87 0.50
C GLU A 54 15.70 -6.37 0.43
N GLY A 55 16.76 -5.58 0.24
CA GLY A 55 16.67 -4.14 -0.01
C GLY A 55 16.08 -3.86 -1.39
N LEU A 56 14.78 -4.08 -1.57
CA LEU A 56 14.11 -3.84 -2.85
C LEU A 56 13.87 -2.35 -3.07
N ASP A 57 14.43 -1.80 -4.15
CA ASP A 57 14.03 -0.48 -4.65
C ASP A 57 12.70 -0.59 -5.40
N VAL A 58 11.61 -0.49 -4.64
CA VAL A 58 10.24 -0.53 -5.16
C VAL A 58 10.00 0.56 -6.21
N LYS A 59 10.69 1.71 -6.10
CA LYS A 59 10.53 2.81 -7.05
C LYS A 59 11.11 2.40 -8.40
N GLU A 60 12.34 1.90 -8.40
CA GLU A 60 13.00 1.39 -9.60
C GLU A 60 12.19 0.26 -10.26
N MET A 61 11.70 -0.70 -9.46
CA MET A 61 10.89 -1.82 -9.95
C MET A 61 9.57 -1.39 -10.60
N VAL A 62 9.04 -0.21 -10.27
CA VAL A 62 7.84 0.34 -10.90
C VAL A 62 8.19 1.16 -12.13
N GLU A 63 9.26 1.96 -12.09
CA GLU A 63 9.65 2.85 -13.19
C GLU A 63 10.21 2.06 -14.38
N ASN A 64 11.06 1.07 -14.14
CA ASN A 64 11.74 0.30 -15.19
C ASN A 64 10.90 -0.86 -15.77
N ASN A 65 9.67 -1.04 -15.27
CA ASN A 65 8.84 -2.17 -15.65
C ASN A 65 7.76 -1.77 -16.64
N GLU A 66 7.77 -2.33 -17.85
CA GLU A 66 6.81 -2.00 -18.90
C GLU A 66 5.39 -2.55 -18.62
N SER A 67 5.28 -3.62 -17.82
CA SER A 67 4.01 -4.28 -17.53
C SER A 67 3.15 -3.45 -16.58
N LYS A 68 2.04 -2.90 -17.13
CA LYS A 68 1.01 -2.18 -16.35
C LYS A 68 0.45 -3.04 -15.21
N THR A 69 0.29 -4.34 -15.43
CA THR A 69 -0.24 -5.28 -14.43
C THR A 69 0.76 -5.45 -13.29
N LEU A 70 2.04 -5.68 -13.62
CA LEU A 70 3.08 -5.91 -12.62
C LEU A 70 3.34 -4.65 -11.77
N ARG A 71 3.45 -3.47 -12.41
CA ARG A 71 3.51 -2.18 -11.69
C ARG A 71 2.36 -2.01 -10.71
N LYS A 72 1.15 -2.37 -11.14
CA LYS A 72 -0.03 -2.30 -10.27
C LYS A 72 0.14 -3.24 -9.07
N HIS A 73 0.52 -4.49 -9.26
CA HIS A 73 0.72 -5.43 -8.15
C HIS A 73 1.81 -4.96 -7.18
N ILE A 74 2.93 -4.45 -7.69
CA ILE A 74 4.02 -3.89 -6.87
C ILE A 74 3.50 -2.72 -6.02
N LEU A 75 2.74 -1.79 -6.61
CA LEU A 75 2.14 -0.68 -5.85
C LEU A 75 1.10 -1.14 -4.82
N HIS A 76 0.38 -2.23 -5.08
CA HIS A 76 -0.64 -2.76 -4.16
C HIS A 76 -0.04 -3.60 -3.03
N SER A 77 1.21 -4.06 -3.12
CA SER A 77 1.86 -4.87 -2.09
C SER A 77 2.06 -4.10 -0.77
N ASN A 78 2.01 -2.75 -0.81
CA ASN A 78 2.31 -1.88 0.34
C ASN A 78 3.67 -2.16 1.00
N PHE A 79 4.64 -2.67 0.25
CA PHE A 79 5.98 -3.05 0.76
C PHE A 79 6.67 -1.92 1.53
N SER A 80 6.56 -0.66 1.07
CA SER A 80 7.12 0.49 1.77
C SER A 80 6.52 0.70 3.17
N LYS A 81 5.22 0.43 3.37
CA LYS A 81 4.60 0.52 4.69
C LYS A 81 5.02 -0.63 5.59
N PHE A 82 5.11 -1.83 5.03
CA PHE A 82 5.63 -2.99 5.74
C PHE A 82 7.05 -2.73 6.26
N LYS A 83 7.94 -2.19 5.42
CA LYS A 83 9.28 -1.76 5.83
C LYS A 83 9.25 -0.70 6.95
N SER A 84 8.32 0.25 6.90
CA SER A 84 8.19 1.29 7.93
C SER A 84 7.65 0.80 9.28
N TYR A 85 6.82 -0.26 9.27
CA TYR A 85 6.20 -0.81 10.49
C TYR A 85 7.03 -1.90 11.14
N SER A 86 7.98 -2.46 10.42
CA SER A 86 8.82 -3.49 10.96
C SER A 86 9.84 -2.91 11.95
N PRO A 87 9.96 -3.51 13.15
CA PRO A 87 10.89 -3.03 14.16
C PRO A 87 12.35 -3.22 13.71
N THR A 88 13.26 -2.50 14.37
CA THR A 88 14.72 -2.44 14.13
C THR A 88 15.45 -3.79 14.10
N ARG A 89 14.77 -4.89 14.46
CA ARG A 89 15.30 -6.26 14.40
C ARG A 89 15.38 -6.84 12.98
N LEU A 90 14.90 -6.12 11.97
CA LEU A 90 15.17 -6.46 10.57
C LEU A 90 16.64 -6.23 10.24
N LYS A 91 17.30 -7.29 9.78
CA LYS A 91 18.59 -7.16 9.12
C LYS A 91 18.35 -7.12 7.61
N GLU A 92 18.82 -6.07 6.97
CA GLU A 92 18.86 -6.05 5.50
C GLU A 92 19.88 -7.10 5.04
N LEU A 93 19.49 -7.95 4.10
CA LEU A 93 20.46 -8.75 3.36
C LEU A 93 21.23 -7.78 2.46
N VAL A 94 22.42 -7.38 2.91
CA VAL A 94 23.40 -6.73 2.03
C VAL A 94 23.89 -7.81 1.08
N GLY A 95 23.22 -7.92 -0.07
CA GLY A 95 23.73 -8.67 -1.21
C GLY A 95 25.02 -8.00 -1.69
N GLY A 96 26.08 -8.79 -1.85
CA GLY A 96 27.36 -8.35 -2.41
C GLY A 96 27.32 -8.05 -3.91
#